data_AF-M0GV49-F1
#
_entry.id   AF-M0GV49-F1
#
_cell.length_a   1.000
_cell.length_b   1.000
_cell.length_c   1.000
_cell.angle_alpha   90.00
_cell.angle_beta   90.00
_cell.angle_gamma   90.00
#
_symmetry.space_group_name_H-M   'P 1'
#
loop_
_entity.id
_entity.type
_entity.pdbx_description
1 polymer ?
#
loop_
_entity_poly.entity_id
_entity_poly.type
_entity_poly.pdbx_seq_one_letter_code
_entity_poly.pdbx_strand_id
1 'polypeptide(L)'
;MSLRSALGSALGYALLGLACLFVVFAGYWAAVSALTGATAGRAMFVVFGLGAAVTTGFFGYFVRKAVAGQVMPSEFDVSVAYRGGR
;
A
#
# COMPACT_ATOMS: atom_id res chain seq x y z
N MET A 1 -10.57 -3.04 21.69
CA MET A 1 -9.60 -2.43 20.76
C MET A 1 -9.14 -1.11 21.32
N SER A 2 -7.85 -0.83 21.37
CA SER A 2 -7.35 0.50 21.79
C SER A 2 -7.58 1.53 20.67
N LEU A 3 -7.72 2.82 21.03
CA LEU A 3 -7.87 3.91 20.06
C LEU A 3 -6.75 3.90 18.99
N ARG A 4 -5.53 3.56 19.40
CA ARG A 4 -4.36 3.40 18.52
C ARG A 4 -4.57 2.32 17.45
N SER A 5 -5.17 1.20 17.83
CA SER A 5 -5.48 0.10 16.91
C SER A 5 -6.59 0.49 15.93
N ALA A 6 -7.63 1.18 16.41
CA ALA A 6 -8.71 1.67 15.54
C ALA A 6 -8.21 2.68 14.49
N LEU A 7 -7.40 3.67 14.92
CA LEU A 7 -6.82 4.67 14.03
C LEU A 7 -5.87 4.06 13.00
N GLY A 8 -5.00 3.16 13.42
CA GLY A 8 -4.09 2.48 12.49
C GLY A 8 -4.84 1.60 11.47
N SER A 9 -5.90 0.92 11.90
CA SER A 9 -6.77 0.14 10.99
C SER A 9 -7.45 1.05 9.96
N ALA A 10 -8.03 2.17 10.40
CA ALA A 10 -8.67 3.15 9.52
C ALA A 10 -7.68 3.74 8.51
N LEU A 11 -6.48 4.12 8.96
CA LEU A 11 -5.40 4.59 8.08
C LEU A 11 -5.02 3.53 7.05
N GLY A 12 -4.85 2.28 7.49
CA GLY A 12 -4.52 1.16 6.62
C GLY A 12 -5.56 0.93 5.52
N TYR A 13 -6.85 1.01 5.85
CA TYR A 13 -7.93 0.91 4.85
C TYR A 13 -8.02 2.14 3.94
N ALA A 14 -7.82 3.34 4.47
CA ALA A 14 -7.78 4.56 3.65
C ALA A 14 -6.67 4.49 2.59
N LEU A 15 -5.48 4.01 2.98
CA LEU A 15 -4.36 3.78 2.07
C LEU A 15 -4.65 2.71 1.00
N LEU A 16 -5.40 1.67 1.35
CA LEU A 16 -5.85 0.68 0.38
C LEU A 16 -6.87 1.28 -0.61
N GLY A 17 -7.82 2.07 -0.12
CA GLY A 17 -8.77 2.77 -0.97
C GLY A 17 -8.06 3.71 -1.95
N LEU A 18 -7.05 4.45 -1.45
CA LEU A 18 -6.21 5.31 -2.28
C LEU A 18 -5.43 4.51 -3.33
N ALA A 19 -4.89 3.34 -2.97
CA ALA A 19 -4.22 2.45 -3.92
C ALA A 19 -5.16 2.01 -5.05
N CYS A 20 -6.40 1.63 -4.72
CA CYS A 20 -7.41 1.28 -5.72
C CYS A 20 -7.71 2.45 -6.66
N LEU A 21 -7.84 3.67 -6.14
CA LEU A 21 -8.04 4.87 -6.96
C LEU A 21 -6.88 5.10 -7.94
N PHE A 22 -5.64 4.90 -7.50
CA PHE A 22 -4.48 5.02 -8.37
C PHE A 22 -4.42 3.94 -9.46
N VAL A 23 -4.89 2.72 -9.18
CA VAL A 23 -5.04 1.67 -10.22
C VAL A 23 -6.07 2.10 -11.26
N VAL A 24 -7.23 2.62 -10.84
CA VAL A 24 -8.25 3.13 -11.77
C VAL A 24 -7.70 4.28 -12.61
N PHE A 25 -6.97 5.21 -11.98
CA PHE A 25 -6.31 6.32 -12.67
C PHE A 25 -5.31 5.84 -13.73
N ALA A 26 -4.43 4.90 -13.38
CA ALA A 26 -3.48 4.32 -14.32
C ALA A 26 -4.20 3.57 -15.46
N GLY A 27 -5.22 2.79 -15.13
CA GLY A 27 -6.04 2.05 -16.10
C GLY A 27 -6.76 2.98 -17.08
N TYR A 28 -7.31 4.10 -16.60
CA TYR A 28 -7.93 5.12 -17.44
C TYR A 28 -6.94 5.67 -18.47
N TRP A 29 -5.75 6.10 -18.03
CA TRP A 29 -4.75 6.66 -18.94
C TRP A 29 -4.16 5.62 -19.90
N ALA A 30 -4.03 4.37 -19.47
CA ALA A 30 -3.63 3.27 -20.33
C ALA A 30 -4.68 3.01 -21.42
N ALA A 31 -5.96 2.95 -21.05
CA ALA A 31 -7.06 2.74 -21.99
C ALA A 31 -7.17 3.90 -23.00
N VAL A 32 -7.09 5.15 -22.53
CA VAL A 32 -7.07 6.33 -23.41
C VAL A 32 -5.88 6.28 -24.38
N SER A 33 -4.71 5.85 -23.91
CA SER A 33 -3.53 5.71 -24.77
C SER A 33 -3.69 4.61 -25.82
N ALA A 34 -4.34 3.50 -25.48
CA ALA A 34 -4.63 2.43 -26.42
C ALA A 34 -5.63 2.85 -27.51
N LEU A 35 -6.62 3.67 -27.16
CA LEU A 35 -7.68 4.10 -28.09
C LEU A 35 -7.30 5.30 -28.96
N THR A 36 -6.51 6.24 -28.42
CA THR A 36 -6.27 7.56 -29.05
C THR A 36 -4.79 7.85 -29.30
N GLY A 37 -3.93 6.85 -29.12
CA GLY A 37 -2.49 6.97 -29.26
C GLY A 37 -1.78 7.34 -27.95
N ALA A 38 -0.58 6.78 -27.80
CA ALA A 38 0.28 7.06 -26.66
C ALA A 38 0.99 8.40 -26.82
N THR A 39 1.02 9.20 -25.75
CA THR A 39 1.86 10.39 -25.65
C THR A 39 2.76 10.26 -24.43
N ALA A 40 3.91 10.95 -24.43
CA ALA A 40 4.86 10.90 -23.32
C ALA A 40 4.21 11.27 -21.97
N GLY A 41 3.35 12.30 -21.97
CA GLY A 41 2.61 12.71 -20.76
C GLY A 41 1.66 11.62 -20.23
N ARG A 42 0.94 10.92 -21.13
CA ARG A 42 0.04 9.83 -20.72
C ARG A 42 0.81 8.63 -20.18
N ALA A 43 1.94 8.28 -20.82
CA ALA A 43 2.82 7.24 -20.33
C ALA A 43 3.35 7.57 -18.93
N MET A 44 3.75 8.81 -18.68
CA MET A 44 4.14 9.28 -17.35
C MET A 44 3.00 9.14 -16.33
N PHE A 45 1.76 9.50 -16.68
CA PHE A 45 0.62 9.33 -15.76
C PHE A 45 0.32 7.87 -15.42
N VAL A 46 0.48 6.94 -16.38
CA VAL A 46 0.34 5.50 -16.11
C VAL A 46 1.41 5.03 -15.13
N VAL A 47 2.68 5.35 -15.40
CA VAL A 47 3.80 4.96 -14.54
C VAL A 47 3.65 5.55 -13.14
N PHE A 48 3.29 6.83 -13.05
CA PHE A 48 3.06 7.49 -11.76
C PHE A 48 1.90 6.87 -10.99
N GLY A 49 0.76 6.61 -11.66
CA GLY A 49 -0.39 5.96 -11.06
C GLY A 49 -0.05 4.56 -10.53
N LEU A 50 0.68 3.76 -11.30
CA LEU A 50 1.14 2.44 -10.85
C LEU A 50 2.10 2.54 -9.66
N GLY A 51 3.08 3.45 -9.70
CA GLY A 51 4.02 3.66 -8.60
C GLY A 51 3.32 4.12 -7.31
N ALA A 52 2.35 5.02 -7.43
CA ALA A 52 1.55 5.49 -6.31
C ALA A 52 0.64 4.39 -5.74
N ALA A 53 0.02 3.57 -6.59
CA ALA A 53 -0.78 2.41 -6.19
C ALA A 53 0.06 1.39 -5.40
N VAL A 54 1.25 1.06 -5.89
CA VAL A 54 2.18 0.15 -5.21
C VAL A 54 2.58 0.73 -3.85
N THR A 55 3.03 1.98 -3.81
CA THR A 55 3.52 2.62 -2.58
C THR A 55 2.43 2.68 -1.50
N THR A 56 1.26 3.18 -1.85
CA THR A 56 0.13 3.31 -0.91
C THR A 56 -0.44 1.95 -0.50
N GLY A 57 -0.52 1.00 -1.43
CA GLY A 57 -0.97 -0.37 -1.16
C GLY A 57 -0.04 -1.11 -0.20
N PHE A 58 1.27 -1.08 -0.45
CA PHE A 58 2.27 -1.67 0.43
C PHE A 58 2.27 -1.02 1.81
N PHE A 59 2.27 0.31 1.86
CA PHE A 59 2.25 1.03 3.14
C PHE A 59 0.99 0.71 3.95
N GLY A 60 -0.18 0.73 3.31
CA GLY A 60 -1.45 0.35 3.95
C GLY A 60 -1.46 -1.10 4.45
N TYR A 61 -0.86 -2.03 3.70
CA TYR A 61 -0.69 -3.42 4.13
C TYR A 61 0.17 -3.52 5.41
N PHE A 62 1.32 -2.86 5.45
CA PHE A 62 2.20 -2.86 6.62
C PHE A 62 1.54 -2.23 7.85
N VAL A 63 0.82 -1.12 7.68
CA VAL A 63 0.07 -0.48 8.78
C VAL A 63 -0.96 -1.46 9.36
N ARG A 64 -1.73 -2.17 8.53
CA ARG A 64 -2.70 -3.18 9.00
C ARG A 64 -2.01 -4.34 9.73
N LYS A 65 -0.88 -4.83 9.20
CA LYS A 65 -0.09 -5.91 9.83
C LYS A 65 0.50 -5.47 11.17
N ALA A 66 1.00 -4.24 11.27
CA ALA A 66 1.56 -3.69 12.51
C ALA A 66 0.48 -3.54 13.58
N VAL A 67 -0.69 -3.02 13.20
CA VAL A 67 -1.84 -2.88 14.10
C VAL A 67 -2.38 -4.23 14.58
N ALA A 68 -2.31 -5.26 13.74
CA ALA A 68 -2.71 -6.62 14.09
C ALA A 68 -1.69 -7.36 14.96
N GLY A 69 -0.56 -6.74 15.32
CA GLY A 69 0.52 -7.38 16.09
C GLY A 69 1.26 -8.47 15.31
N GLN A 70 1.14 -8.47 13.98
CA GLN A 70 1.80 -9.45 13.09
C GLN A 70 3.14 -8.95 12.57
N VAL A 71 3.52 -7.71 12.88
CA VAL A 71 4.86 -7.17 12.62
C VAL A 71 5.63 -7.26 13.94
N MET A 72 6.80 -7.87 13.88
CA MET A 72 7.70 -7.95 15.03
C MET A 72 8.06 -6.52 15.47
N PRO A 73 7.79 -6.12 16.72
CA PRO A 73 8.15 -4.79 17.17
C PRO A 73 9.66 -4.63 17.09
N SER A 74 10.15 -3.51 16.57
CA SER A 74 11.59 -3.23 16.44
C SER A 74 12.34 -3.21 17.77
N GLU A 75 11.61 -3.14 18.88
CA GLU A 75 12.11 -3.20 20.26
C GLU A 75 12.38 -4.63 20.74
N PHE A 76 11.82 -5.66 20.10
CA PHE A 76 12.16 -7.04 20.40
C PHE A 76 13.49 -7.39 19.71
N ASP A 77 14.47 -7.79 20.51
CA ASP A 77 15.71 -8.37 20.02
C ASP A 77 15.39 -9.58 19.13
N VAL A 78 16.00 -9.63 17.95
CA VAL A 78 15.84 -10.70 16.96
C VAL A 78 16.11 -12.07 17.59
N SER A 79 16.94 -12.11 18.65
CA SER A 79 17.22 -13.31 19.43
C SER A 79 15.98 -13.91 20.14
N VAL A 80 14.99 -13.09 20.49
CA VAL A 80 13.73 -13.51 21.15
C VAL A 80 12.77 -14.15 20.13
N ALA A 81 12.80 -13.69 18.88
CA ALA A 81 12.00 -14.21 17.79
C ALA A 81 12.20 -15.70 17.53
N TYR A 82 13.45 -16.17 17.60
CA TYR A 82 13.84 -17.54 17.32
C TYR A 82 13.91 -18.44 18.56
N ARG A 83 13.65 -17.89 19.75
CA ARG A 83 13.75 -18.64 21.02
C ARG A 83 12.53 -19.52 21.32
N GLY A 84 11.36 -19.21 20.74
CA GLY A 84 10.11 -19.95 20.96
C GLY A 84 9.99 -21.29 20.21
N GLY A 85 11.04 -21.72 19.50
CA GLY A 85 11.10 -22.99 18.77
C GLY A 85 11.94 -24.09 19.43
N ARG A 86 12.31 -23.93 20.71
CA ARG A 86 12.97 -24.96 21.53
C ARG A 86 12.10 -25.32 22.71
#